data_AF-A0A942TVF2-F1
#
_entry.id   AF-A0A942TVF2-F1
#
_cell.length_a   1.000
_cell.length_b   1.000
_cell.length_c   1.000
_cell.angle_alpha   90.00
_cell.angle_beta   90.00
_cell.angle_gamma   90.00
#
_symmetry.space_group_name_H-M   'P 1'
#
loop_
_entity.id
_entity.type
_entity.pdbx_description
1 polymer ?
#
loop_
_entity_poly.entity_id
_entity_poly.type
_entity_poly.pdbx_seq_one_letter_code
_entity_poly.pdbx_strand_id
1 'polypeptide(L)' 'MKTNDENRSNDIFTVAGTNINEVKRKNEQSGMSYNEVKEWLAQTTGGKGTTIYSDTDVEEVKRKNRQSTW' A
#
# COMPACT_ATOMS: atom_id res chain seq x y z
N MET A 1 37.40 27.95 -18.98
CA MET A 1 36.05 27.36 -19.01
C MET A 1 35.93 26.38 -17.85
N LYS A 2 34.83 26.42 -17.08
CA LYS A 2 34.53 25.40 -16.07
C LYS A 2 33.84 24.22 -16.76
N THR A 3 34.39 23.02 -16.65
CA THR A 3 33.72 21.78 -17.03
C THR A 3 33.75 20.85 -15.83
N ASN A 4 32.72 20.93 -15.00
CA ASN A 4 32.35 19.90 -14.05
C ASN A 4 30.84 19.79 -14.21
N ASP A 5 30.38 18.69 -14.81
CA ASP A 5 29.09 18.06 -14.53
C ASP A 5 29.02 16.79 -15.41
N GLU A 6 30.02 15.92 -15.22
CA GLU A 6 29.81 14.51 -15.52
C GLU A 6 28.78 14.00 -14.51
N ASN A 7 27.72 13.36 -15.01
CA ASN A 7 26.71 12.59 -14.28
C ASN A 7 25.35 13.27 -13.99
N ARG A 8 24.61 13.65 -15.04
CA ARG A 8 23.13 13.61 -15.01
C ARG A 8 22.57 12.99 -16.28
N SER A 9 22.91 11.73 -16.48
CA SER A 9 22.27 10.86 -17.45
C SER A 9 20.78 10.67 -17.09
N ASN A 10 19.91 10.94 -18.06
CA ASN A 10 18.56 10.37 -18.19
C ASN A 10 17.41 11.01 -17.39
N ASP A 11 17.31 12.33 -17.35
CA ASP A 11 16.02 12.96 -16.99
C ASP A 11 14.98 12.71 -18.09
N ILE A 12 14.03 11.80 -17.80
CA ILE A 12 12.93 11.45 -18.70
C ILE A 12 11.77 12.40 -18.45
N PHE A 13 11.39 13.16 -19.47
CA PHE A 13 10.24 14.05 -19.43
C PHE A 13 9.07 13.49 -20.22
N THR A 14 7.84 13.69 -19.72
CA THR A 14 6.63 13.45 -20.52
C THR A 14 6.44 14.58 -21.53
N VAL A 15 5.53 14.39 -22.50
CA VAL A 15 5.16 15.43 -23.49
C VAL A 15 4.65 16.71 -22.81
N ALA A 16 4.06 16.58 -21.62
CA ALA A 16 3.61 17.70 -20.80
C ALA A 16 4.75 18.36 -19.97
N GLY A 17 6.02 17.95 -20.16
CA GLY A 17 7.18 18.49 -19.45
C GLY A 17 7.35 17.96 -18.03
N THR A 18 6.66 16.88 -17.64
CA THR A 18 6.79 16.31 -16.30
C THR A 18 8.07 15.48 -16.18
N ASN A 19 8.95 15.82 -15.23
CA ASN A 19 10.12 15.01 -14.92
C ASN A 19 9.70 13.72 -14.19
N ILE A 20 9.88 12.57 -14.84
CA ILE A 20 9.48 11.27 -14.31
C ILE A 20 10.33 10.85 -13.10
N ASN A 21 11.62 11.16 -13.10
CA ASN A 21 12.52 10.81 -11.99
C ASN A 21 12.12 11.54 -10.70
N GLU A 22 11.77 12.82 -10.82
CA GLU A 22 11.32 13.63 -9.69
C GLU A 22 9.97 13.15 -9.15
N VAL A 23 9.05 12.73 -10.02
CA VAL A 23 7.75 12.16 -9.60
C VAL A 23 7.95 10.84 -8.86
N LYS A 24 8.81 9.94 -9.35
CA LYS A 24 9.11 8.67 -8.67
C LYS A 24 9.69 8.92 -7.28
N ARG A 25 10.67 9.82 -7.17
CA ARG A 25 11.27 10.22 -5.90
C ARG A 25 10.23 10.76 -4.91
N LYS A 26 9.30 11.60 -5.38
CA LYS A 26 8.21 12.12 -4.54
C LYS A 26 7.21 11.04 -4.14
N ASN A 27 6.90 10.10 -5.01
CA ASN A 27 6.01 8.98 -4.70
C ASN A 27 6.62 8.05 -3.65
N GLU A 28 7.92 7.77 -3.74
CA GLU A 28 8.66 7.03 -2.70
C GLU A 28 8.65 7.77 -1.35
N GLN A 29 8.60 9.11 -1.36
CA GLN A 29 8.53 9.94 -0.16
C GLN A 29 7.09 10.25 0.31
N SER A 30 6.06 9.83 -0.43
CA SER A 30 4.67 10.24 -0.20
C SER A 30 3.98 9.47 0.94
N GLY A 31 4.64 8.47 1.51
CA GLY A 31 4.16 7.69 2.65
C GLY A 31 4.03 6.21 2.33
N MET A 32 3.35 5.47 3.21
CA MET A 32 3.10 4.04 3.03
C MET A 32 2.18 3.80 1.84
N SER A 33 2.50 2.80 1.03
CA SER A 33 1.59 2.28 0.02
C SER A 33 0.31 1.73 0.66
N TYR A 34 -0.73 1.57 -0.15
CA TYR A 34 -2.00 0.98 0.32
C TYR A 34 -1.82 -0.39 1.00
N ASN A 35 -0.93 -1.24 0.48
CA ASN A 35 -0.67 -2.55 1.05
C ASN A 35 0.09 -2.44 2.39
N GLU A 36 1.05 -1.53 2.48
CA GLU A 36 1.77 -1.25 3.72
C GLU A 36 0.85 -0.64 4.77
N VAL A 37 -0.05 0.27 4.40
CA VAL A 37 -1.09 0.81 5.29
C VAL A 37 -2.02 -0.30 5.76
N LYS A 38 -2.46 -1.19 4.87
CA LYS A 38 -3.31 -2.34 5.24
C LYS A 38 -2.62 -3.25 6.25
N GLU A 39 -1.36 -3.57 6.01
CA GLU A 39 -0.58 -4.40 6.91
C GLU A 39 -0.32 -3.70 8.24
N TRP A 40 0.11 -2.43 8.21
CA TRP A 40 0.31 -1.62 9.41
C TRP A 40 -0.98 -1.50 10.23
N LEU A 41 -2.13 -1.27 9.59
CA LEU A 41 -3.43 -1.27 10.26
C LEU A 41 -3.73 -2.63 10.87
N ALA A 42 -3.51 -3.74 10.16
CA ALA A 42 -3.68 -5.08 10.71
C ALA A 42 -2.79 -5.31 11.94
N GLN A 43 -1.52 -4.88 11.90
CA GLN A 43 -0.57 -5.04 13.01
C GLN A 43 -0.86 -4.12 14.21
N THR A 44 -1.30 -2.88 13.97
CA THR A 44 -1.41 -1.84 15.01
C THR A 44 -2.82 -1.63 15.55
N THR A 45 -3.84 -1.86 14.72
CA THR A 45 -5.26 -1.58 15.01
C THR A 45 -6.17 -2.80 14.82
N GLY A 46 -5.81 -3.72 13.92
CA GLY A 46 -6.54 -4.93 13.62
C GLY A 46 -6.39 -5.94 14.76
N GLY A 47 -7.20 -5.80 15.80
CA GLY A 47 -7.26 -6.79 16.87
C GLY A 47 -6.91 -6.29 18.27
N LYS A 48 -6.69 -5.00 18.50
CA LYS A 48 -6.59 -4.47 19.87
C LYS A 48 -7.98 -4.46 20.52
N GLY A 49 -8.36 -5.60 21.10
CA GLY A 49 -9.61 -5.78 21.85
C GLY A 49 -10.74 -6.51 21.11
N THR A 50 -10.54 -6.99 19.87
CA THR A 50 -11.55 -7.79 19.15
C THR A 50 -11.30 -9.30 19.21
N THR A 51 -10.19 -9.76 19.80
CA THR A 51 -9.99 -11.19 20.10
C THR A 51 -11.07 -11.75 21.01
N ILE A 52 -11.61 -10.95 21.93
CA ILE A 52 -12.76 -11.29 22.80
C ILE A 52 -14.13 -11.22 22.10
N TYR A 53 -14.21 -10.66 20.89
CA TYR A 53 -15.47 -10.56 20.12
C TYR A 53 -15.45 -11.39 18.84
N SER A 54 -14.33 -12.07 18.55
CA SER A 54 -14.14 -12.86 17.34
C SER A 54 -14.08 -14.35 17.66
N ASP A 55 -15.00 -14.85 18.50
CA ASP A 55 -15.33 -16.27 18.62
C ASP A 55 -16.10 -16.78 17.37
N THR A 56 -15.86 -16.15 16.23
CA THR A 56 -16.49 -16.57 14.98
C THR A 56 -15.72 -17.77 14.45
N ASP A 57 -16.23 -18.96 14.74
CA ASP A 57 -15.81 -20.17 14.04
C ASP A 57 -16.21 -20.03 12.55
N VAL A 58 -15.19 -19.82 11.73
CA VAL A 58 -15.33 -19.65 10.28
C VAL A 58 -16.02 -20.86 9.64
N GLU A 59 -15.81 -22.07 10.17
CA GLU A 59 -16.45 -23.29 9.66
C GLU A 59 -17.93 -23.37 10.04
N GLU A 60 -18.29 -22.89 11.24
CA GLU A 60 -19.69 -22.80 11.66
C GLU A 60 -20.47 -21.81 10.78
N VAL A 61 -19.90 -20.64 10.50
CA VAL A 61 -20.50 -19.62 9.62
C VAL A 61 -20.70 -20.16 8.21
N LYS A 62 -19.69 -20.83 7.64
CA LYS A 62 -19.80 -21.48 6.33
C LYS A 62 -20.93 -22.51 6.30
N ARG A 63 -21.08 -23.31 7.36
CA ARG A 63 -22.17 -24.30 7.47
C ARG A 63 -23.54 -23.62 7.51
N LYS A 64 -23.71 -22.58 8.32
CA LYS A 64 -24.97 -21.81 8.41
C LYS A 64 -25.35 -21.17 7.08
N ASN A 65 -24.43 -20.50 6.40
CA ASN A 65 -24.72 -19.85 5.11
C ASN A 65 -25.15 -20.85 4.02
N ARG A 66 -24.60 -22.08 4.05
CA ARG A 66 -25.05 -23.16 3.15
C ARG A 66 -26.45 -23.67 3.49
N GLN A 67 -26.83 -23.72 4.76
CA GLN A 67 -28.17 -24.17 5.20
C GLN A 67 -29.24 -23.08 5.05
N SER A 68 -28.85 -21.81 5.07
CA SER A 68 -29.76 -20.67 4.89
C SER A 68 -30.09 -20.37 3.43
N THR A 69 -29.51 -21.12 2.49
CA THR A 69 -29.89 -21.08 1.06
C THR A 69 -30.95 -22.16 0.85
N TRP A 70 -32.22 -21.76 0.73
CA TRP A 70 -33.33 -22.65 0.36
C TRP A 70 -33.21 -23.13 -1.08
#